data_AF-A0A920VDP8-F1
#
_entry.id   AF-A0A920VDP8-F1
#
_cell.length_a   1.000
_cell.length_b   1.000
_cell.length_c   1.000
_cell.angle_alpha   90.00
_cell.angle_beta   90.00
_cell.angle_gamma   90.00
#
_symmetry.space_group_name_H-M   'P 1'
#
loop_
_entity.id
_entity.type
_entity.pdbx_description
1 polymer ?
#
loop_
_entity_poly.entity_id
_entity_poly.type
_entity_poly.pdbx_seq_one_letter_code
_entity_poly.pdbx_strand_id
1 'polypeptide(L)' 'MLLMIDNYDSFTYNLYQYLCELGAEVEVVRNDKISLEEITDMDPEGLSSLLGRPLH' A
#
# COMPACT_ATOMS: atom_id res chain seq x y z
N MET A 1 9.80 6.91 -2.04
CA MET A 1 8.48 6.67 -1.39
C MET A 1 7.88 5.34 -1.85
N LEU A 2 7.36 4.53 -0.92
CA LEU A 2 6.61 3.30 -1.19
C LEU A 2 5.10 3.57 -1.18
N LEU A 3 4.39 3.13 -2.22
CA LEU A 3 2.94 3.17 -2.26
C LEU A 3 2.36 1.81 -1.85
N MET A 4 1.48 1.81 -0.85
CA MET A 4 0.79 0.63 -0.35
C MET A 4 -0.71 0.71 -0.66
N ILE A 5 -1.22 -0.29 -1.40
CA ILE A 5 -2.63 -0.42 -1.73
C ILE A 5 -3.32 -1.28 -0.68
N ASP A 6 -4.20 -0.66 0.09
CA ASP A 6 -5.06 -1.32 1.08
C ASP A 6 -6.33 -1.86 0.43
N ASN A 7 -6.47 -3.19 0.44
CA ASN A 7 -7.66 -3.91 -0.01
C ASN A 7 -8.64 -4.22 1.14
N TYR A 8 -8.65 -3.42 2.22
CA TYR A 8 -9.39 -3.70 3.45
C TYR A 8 -8.87 -4.96 4.17
N ASP A 9 -7.57 -5.18 4.07
CA ASP A 9 -6.89 -6.29 4.72
C ASP A 9 -6.40 -5.86 6.11
N SER A 10 -6.63 -6.68 7.12
CA SER A 10 -6.22 -6.39 8.49
C SER A 10 -4.69 -6.38 8.66
N PHE A 11 -3.93 -6.95 7.72
CA PHE A 11 -2.47 -6.95 7.74
C PHE A 11 -1.84 -5.66 7.20
N THR A 12 -2.59 -4.80 6.51
CA THR A 12 -2.05 -3.57 5.88
C THR A 12 -1.26 -2.73 6.88
N TYR A 13 -1.81 -2.48 8.07
CA TYR A 13 -1.15 -1.66 9.08
C TYR A 13 0.04 -2.35 9.74
N ASN A 14 0.06 -3.67 9.82
CA ASN A 14 1.24 -4.38 10.32
C ASN A 14 2.43 -4.12 9.39
N LEU A 15 2.24 -4.28 8.07
CA LEU A 15 3.30 -4.04 7.10
C LEU A 15 3.73 -2.57 7.04
N TYR A 16 2.77 -1.64 7.11
CA TYR A 16 3.06 -0.21 7.19
C TYR A 16 4.01 0.10 8.35
N GLN A 17 3.70 -0.38 9.57
CA GLN A 17 4.54 -0.13 10.74
C GLN A 17 5.95 -0.71 10.56
N TYR A 18 6.07 -1.96 10.10
CA TYR A 18 7.39 -2.57 9.85
C TYR A 18 8.22 -1.77 8.84
N LEU A 19 7.61 -1.28 7.76
CA LEU A 19 8.32 -0.49 6.75
C LEU A 19 8.74 0.89 7.32
N CYS A 20 7.86 1.54 8.08
CA CYS A 20 8.19 2.81 8.74
C CYS A 20 9.29 2.66 9.80
N GLU A 21 9.29 1.56 10.57
CA GLU A 21 10.37 1.24 11.53
C GLU A 21 11.73 1.04 10.83
N LEU A 22 11.72 0.55 9.58
CA LEU A 22 12.92 0.43 8.74
C LEU A 22 13.34 1.77 8.07
N GLY A 23 12.61 2.86 8.33
CA GLY A 23 12.89 4.19 7.80
C GLY A 23 12.32 4.44 6.39
N ALA A 24 11.45 3.56 5.89
CA ALA A 24 10.78 3.79 4.62
C ALA A 24 9.65 4.83 4.76
N GLU A 25 9.57 5.72 3.79
CA GLU A 25 8.42 6.60 3.61
C GLU A 25 7.32 5.84 2.86
N VAL A 26 6.17 5.62 3.52
CA VAL A 26 5.07 4.80 3.00
C VAL A 26 3.80 5.62 2.93
N GLU A 27 3.16 5.65 1.77
CA GLU A 27 1.83 6.21 1.54
C GLU A 27 0.82 5.06 1.39
N VAL A 28 -0.30 5.11 2.12
CA VAL A 28 -1.32 4.04 2.10
C VAL A 28 -2.60 4.57 1.48
N VAL A 29 -3.05 3.95 0.39
CA VAL A 29 -4.28 4.33 -0.33
C VAL A 29 -5.20 3.13 -0.49
N ARG A 30 -6.51 3.36 -0.47
CA ARG A 30 -7.50 2.29 -0.70
C ARG A 30 -7.55 1.96 -2.19
N ASN A 31 -7.73 0.68 -2.52
CA ASN A 31 -7.78 0.21 -3.91
C ASN A 31 -8.90 0.86 -4.76
N ASP A 32 -9.97 1.34 -4.12
CA ASP A 32 -11.14 1.93 -4.74
C ASP A 32 -11.15 3.47 -4.66
N LYS A 33 -10.07 4.06 -4.14
CA LYS A 33 -9.94 5.51 -3.91
C LYS A 33 -8.77 6.15 -4.66
N ILE A 34 -8.13 5.41 -5.56
CA ILE A 34 -7.02 5.92 -6.37
C ILE A 34 -7.13 5.41 -7.81
N SER A 35 -6.82 6.26 -8.77
CA SER A 35 -6.73 5.96 -10.19
C SER A 35 -5.29 5.65 -10.62
N LEU A 36 -5.14 4.99 -11.78
CA LEU A 36 -3.82 4.71 -12.34
C LEU A 36 -3.06 5.98 -12.73
N GLU A 37 -3.78 7.03 -13.15
CA GLU A 37 -3.19 8.34 -13.45
C GLU A 37 -2.60 8.97 -12.19
N GLU A 38 -3.36 9.01 -11.09
CA GLU A 38 -2.87 9.50 -9.80
C GLU A 38 -1.65 8.70 -9.31
N ILE A 39 -1.63 7.37 -9.47
CA ILE A 39 -0.46 6.55 -9.11
C ILE A 39 0.75 6.92 -9.97
N THR A 40 0.55 7.18 -11.26
CA THR A 40 1.63 7.56 -12.17
C THR A 40 2.20 8.93 -11.81
N ASP A 41 1.34 9.88 -11.47
CA ASP A 41 1.74 11.22 -11.04
C ASP A 41 2.48 11.23 -9.70
N MET A 42 2.23 10.23 -8.84
CA MET A 42 2.93 10.04 -7.57
C MET A 42 4.37 9.52 -7.72
N ASP A 43 4.73 8.96 -8.88
CA ASP A 43 6.05 8.39 -9.19
C ASP A 43 6.65 7.52 -8.05
N PRO A 44 5.93 6.49 -7.55
CA PRO A 44 6.41 5.69 -6.43
C PRO A 44 7.61 4.83 -6.83
N GLU A 45 8.59 4.74 -5.92
CA GLU A 45 9.78 3.88 -6.09
C GLU A 45 9.43 2.39 -6.00
N GLY A 46 8.30 2.06 -5.39
CA GLY A 46 7.80 0.70 -5.24
C GLY A 46 6.32 0.66 -4.89
N LEU A 47 5.64 -0.38 -5.37
CA LEU A 47 4.21 -0.63 -5.15
C LEU A 47 4.03 -1.94 -4.39
N SER A 48 3.27 -1.91 -3.30
CA SER A 48 2.88 -3.09 -2.52
C SER A 48 1.36 -3.18 -2.40
N SER A 49 0.79 -4.36 -2.59
CA SER A 49 -0.64 -4.61 -2.36
C SER A 49 -0.82 -5.96 -1.69
N LEU A 50 -1.59 -6.00 -0.60
CA LEU A 50 -1.98 -7.24 0.05
C LEU A 50 -3.27 -7.75 -0.60
N LEU A 51 -3.13 -8.70 -1.52
CA LEU A 51 -4.26 -9.50 -1.98
C LEU A 51 -4.45 -10.61 -0.95
N GLY A 52 -5.33 -10.38 0.03
CA GLY A 52 -5.79 -11.44 0.91
C GLY A 52 -6.24 -12.61 0.06
N ARG A 53 -5.60 -13.77 0.20
CA ARG A 53 -6.21 -15.00 -0.30
C ARG A 53 -7.56 -15.09 0.42
N PRO A 54 -8.68 -15.32 -0.29
CA PRO A 54 -9.94 -15.55 0.40
C PRO A 54 -9.70 -16.67 1.41
N LEU A 55 -9.86 -16.35 2.70
CA LEU A 55 -9.97 -17.35 3.75
C LEU A 55 -11.27 -18.09 3.44
N HIS A 56 -11.16 -19.22 2.74
CA HIS A 56 -12.23 -20.20 2.67
C HIS A 56 -12.49 -20.76 4.07
#